data_AF-A0A354Z0L9-F1
#
_entry.id   AF-A0A354Z0L9-F1
#
_cell.length_a   1.000
_cell.length_b   1.000
_cell.length_c   1.000
_cell.angle_alpha   90.00
_cell.angle_beta   90.00
_cell.angle_gamma   90.00
#
_symmetry.space_group_name_H-M   'P 1'
#
loop_
_entity.id
_entity.type
_entity.pdbx_description
1 polymer ?
#
loop_
_entity_poly.entity_id
_entity_poly.type
_entity_poly.pdbx_seq_one_letter_code
_entity_poly.pdbx_strand_id
1 'polypeptide(L)'
;IWTTTPWTLPANTGICLHPGFDYVLLEVKGEKYLLAQGLLEAVAGELGWDNYQILDQFKGEELERVLCRHPFFARDSLLVLGEHVTLEAGTGCVHTAPGHGEDDFRVGQEYGLAVISPVDDRGRFTAEAEKFQGLYVHDANKAVVEELEKRNMLLKAASIEHQYPYCWRCKQPIIYRATEQWFASIDGFRQDALDAIDTVKWIPSWGRDRIFNMIRDRGDWCISRQRTWGVPIPIFYCESCGEALINDETIQRVSELFAANGSDIWFAKTAAELMPPGCSCEHCGGSTFRKESDIMDVWFDSGSSHMAVLEPRKELRWPSDMYLEGSDQHRGWFNSSLSTAVAIRGAAPYREVLTHGFVVDEQGRKMSKS
;
A
#
# COMPACT_ATOMS: atom_id res chain seq x y z
N ILE A 1 -11.21 -17.49 14.81
CA ILE A 1 -10.57 -16.17 14.59
C ILE A 1 -10.13 -15.62 15.92
N TRP A 2 -8.95 -15.01 15.97
CA TRP A 2 -8.45 -14.21 17.09
C TRP A 2 -7.94 -12.86 16.55
N THR A 3 -8.15 -11.77 17.29
CA THR A 3 -7.68 -10.43 16.90
C THR A 3 -7.44 -9.56 18.13
N THR A 4 -6.44 -8.68 18.05
CA THR A 4 -6.13 -7.65 19.06
C THR A 4 -6.70 -6.28 18.68
N THR A 5 -7.24 -6.15 17.47
CA THR A 5 -7.81 -4.92 16.91
C THR A 5 -9.29 -5.12 16.54
N PRO A 6 -10.22 -5.28 17.50
CA PRO A 6 -11.64 -5.49 17.22
C PRO A 6 -12.24 -4.48 16.24
N TRP A 7 -11.79 -3.22 16.27
CA TRP A 7 -12.22 -2.18 15.35
C TRP A 7 -11.99 -2.50 13.86
N THR A 8 -11.14 -3.47 13.51
CA THR A 8 -10.92 -3.89 12.12
C THR A 8 -11.93 -4.92 11.62
N LEU A 9 -12.69 -5.57 12.52
CA LEU A 9 -13.68 -6.59 12.15
C LEU A 9 -14.80 -6.05 11.23
N PRO A 10 -15.29 -4.80 11.36
CA PRO A 10 -16.20 -4.21 10.38
C PRO A 10 -15.64 -4.13 8.95
N ALA A 11 -14.34 -4.24 8.75
CA ALA A 11 -13.68 -4.24 7.44
C ALA A 11 -13.29 -5.64 6.95
N ASN A 12 -13.67 -6.70 7.66
CA ASN A 12 -13.33 -8.07 7.31
C ASN A 12 -13.96 -8.52 5.98
N THR A 13 -13.15 -9.04 5.06
CA THR A 13 -13.58 -9.58 3.76
C THR A 13 -13.05 -10.98 3.48
N GLY A 14 -12.15 -11.49 4.33
CA GLY A 14 -11.63 -12.86 4.22
C GLY A 14 -11.19 -13.44 5.55
N ILE A 15 -10.84 -14.73 5.53
CA ILE A 15 -10.20 -15.42 6.64
C ILE A 15 -9.00 -16.16 6.06
N CYS A 16 -7.80 -15.83 6.50
CA CYS A 16 -6.58 -16.41 6.00
C CYS A 16 -6.19 -17.66 6.81
N LEU A 17 -5.85 -18.73 6.07
CA LEU A 17 -5.30 -19.98 6.57
C LEU A 17 -3.92 -20.24 5.94
N HIS A 18 -3.04 -20.94 6.66
CA HIS A 18 -1.77 -21.37 6.06
C HIS A 18 -2.00 -22.62 5.21
N PRO A 19 -1.54 -22.68 3.93
CA PRO A 19 -1.81 -23.82 3.04
C PRO A 19 -1.28 -25.15 3.59
N GLY A 20 -0.06 -25.13 4.17
CA GLY A 20 0.61 -26.33 4.67
C GLY A 20 0.20 -26.80 6.08
N PHE A 21 -0.60 -26.03 6.83
CA PHE A 21 -0.99 -26.43 8.20
C PHE A 21 -2.20 -27.36 8.20
N ASP A 22 -2.27 -28.17 9.25
CA ASP A 22 -3.41 -29.02 9.55
C ASP A 22 -4.44 -28.26 10.39
N TYR A 23 -5.71 -28.38 10.01
CA TYR A 23 -6.87 -27.79 10.66
C TYR A 23 -7.80 -28.90 11.14
N VAL A 24 -8.35 -28.75 12.34
CA VAL A 24 -9.25 -29.73 12.94
C VAL A 24 -10.64 -29.14 13.12
N LEU A 25 -11.65 -29.90 12.73
CA LEU A 25 -13.04 -29.63 13.06
C LEU A 25 -13.37 -30.35 14.37
N LEU A 26 -13.63 -29.59 15.42
CA LEU A 26 -13.95 -30.10 16.74
C LEU A 26 -15.39 -29.78 17.14
N GLU A 27 -15.98 -30.65 17.96
CA GLU A 27 -17.26 -30.42 18.63
C GLU A 27 -17.03 -30.19 20.12
N VAL A 28 -17.56 -29.07 20.63
CA VAL A 28 -17.54 -28.71 22.04
C VAL A 28 -18.94 -28.29 22.44
N LYS A 29 -19.52 -29.00 23.41
CA LYS A 29 -20.86 -28.72 23.97
C LYS A 29 -21.95 -28.57 22.89
N GLY A 30 -21.84 -29.31 21.78
CA GLY A 30 -22.81 -29.33 20.66
C GLY A 30 -22.55 -28.29 19.57
N GLU A 31 -21.54 -27.43 19.72
CA GLU A 31 -21.11 -26.45 18.72
C GLU A 31 -19.84 -26.95 18.01
N LYS A 32 -19.71 -26.63 16.71
CA LYS A 32 -18.56 -27.05 15.89
C LYS A 32 -17.61 -25.88 15.65
N TYR A 33 -16.31 -26.11 15.84
CA TYR A 33 -15.26 -25.11 15.64
C TYR A 33 -14.17 -25.64 14.73
N LEU A 34 -13.58 -24.75 13.93
CA LEU A 34 -12.44 -25.03 13.07
C LEU A 34 -11.26 -24.17 13.52
N LEU A 35 -10.11 -24.79 13.76
CA LEU A 35 -8.86 -24.12 14.14
C LEU A 35 -7.64 -24.96 13.77
N ALA A 36 -6.46 -24.34 13.73
CA ALA A 36 -5.22 -25.05 13.40
C ALA A 36 -4.84 -26.06 14.49
N GLN A 37 -4.56 -27.30 14.11
CA GLN A 37 -4.26 -28.41 15.03
C GLN A 37 -3.14 -28.06 16.02
N GLY A 38 -2.10 -27.37 15.56
CA GLY A 38 -0.96 -26.97 16.41
C GLY A 38 -1.31 -25.95 17.50
N LEU A 39 -2.46 -25.28 17.41
CA LEU A 39 -2.95 -24.31 18.40
C LEU A 39 -4.11 -24.86 19.26
N LEU A 40 -4.51 -26.12 19.05
CA LEU A 40 -5.67 -26.72 19.72
C LEU A 40 -5.53 -26.71 21.24
N GLU A 41 -4.40 -27.17 21.78
CA GLU A 41 -4.20 -27.24 23.23
C GLU A 41 -4.21 -25.86 23.87
N ALA A 42 -3.57 -24.88 23.22
CA ALA A 42 -3.53 -23.50 23.69
C ALA A 42 -4.94 -22.87 23.70
N VAL A 43 -5.70 -23.04 22.61
CA VAL A 43 -7.07 -22.52 22.50
C VAL A 43 -8.00 -23.22 23.50
N ALA A 44 -7.90 -24.54 23.65
CA ALA A 44 -8.72 -25.29 24.60
C ALA A 44 -8.44 -24.87 26.04
N GLY A 45 -7.17 -24.68 26.42
CA GLY A 45 -6.78 -24.17 27.73
C GLY A 45 -7.31 -22.75 27.99
N GLU A 46 -7.18 -21.87 26.99
CA GLU A 46 -7.63 -20.48 27.09
C GLU A 46 -9.16 -20.37 27.19
N LEU A 47 -9.92 -21.23 26.49
CA LEU A 47 -11.38 -21.24 26.49
C LEU A 47 -12.00 -22.14 27.58
N GLY A 48 -11.18 -22.87 28.34
CA GLY A 48 -11.66 -23.81 29.37
C GLY A 48 -12.44 -24.99 28.78
N TRP A 49 -11.98 -25.53 27.65
CA TRP A 49 -12.56 -26.70 27.01
C TRP A 49 -11.97 -27.98 27.59
N ASP A 50 -12.60 -28.50 28.65
CA ASP A 50 -12.16 -29.73 29.32
C ASP A 50 -12.39 -30.99 28.47
N ASN A 51 -13.39 -30.96 27.59
CA ASN A 51 -13.73 -32.07 26.70
C ASN A 51 -14.11 -31.51 25.32
N TYR A 52 -13.47 -32.05 24.29
CA TYR A 52 -13.76 -31.79 22.88
C TYR A 52 -13.61 -33.09 22.09
N GLN A 53 -14.39 -33.23 21.02
CA GLN A 53 -14.27 -34.35 20.09
C GLN A 53 -13.79 -33.85 18.74
N ILE A 54 -12.69 -34.40 18.22
CA ILE A 54 -12.28 -34.14 16.84
C ILE A 54 -13.20 -34.93 15.91
N LEU A 55 -13.92 -34.22 15.05
CA LEU A 55 -14.84 -34.77 14.07
C LEU A 55 -14.14 -35.05 12.73
N ASP A 56 -13.25 -34.16 12.32
CA ASP A 56 -12.57 -34.24 11.03
C ASP A 56 -11.25 -33.43 11.02
N GLN A 57 -10.41 -33.67 10.01
CA GLN A 57 -9.15 -32.97 9.80
C GLN A 57 -8.96 -32.61 8.31
N PHE A 58 -8.46 -31.40 8.07
CA PHE A 58 -8.23 -30.85 6.74
C PHE A 58 -6.84 -30.22 6.65
N LYS A 59 -6.22 -30.23 5.48
CA LYS A 59 -5.16 -29.29 5.12
C LYS A 59 -5.75 -27.93 4.83
N GLY A 60 -4.98 -26.87 5.12
CA GLY A 60 -5.39 -25.49 4.86
C GLY A 60 -5.82 -25.27 3.41
N GLU A 61 -5.09 -25.84 2.46
CA GLU A 61 -5.40 -25.79 1.02
C GLU A 61 -6.76 -26.42 0.65
N GLU A 62 -7.24 -27.41 1.41
CA GLU A 62 -8.54 -28.05 1.15
C GLU A 62 -9.73 -27.17 1.52
N LEU A 63 -9.49 -26.14 2.35
CA LEU A 63 -10.49 -25.19 2.84
C LEU A 63 -10.53 -23.90 2.01
N GLU A 64 -9.71 -23.82 0.97
CA GLU A 64 -9.62 -22.67 0.08
C GLU A 64 -10.99 -22.33 -0.53
N ARG A 65 -11.33 -21.04 -0.52
CA ARG A 65 -12.55 -20.46 -1.09
C ARG A 65 -13.87 -20.90 -0.45
N VAL A 66 -13.85 -21.57 0.69
CA VAL A 66 -15.06 -21.78 1.48
C VAL A 66 -15.61 -20.43 1.95
N LEU A 67 -16.92 -20.25 1.82
CA LEU A 67 -17.61 -19.02 2.21
C LEU A 67 -18.03 -19.09 3.69
N CYS A 68 -17.67 -18.06 4.44
CA CYS A 68 -18.07 -17.87 5.83
C CYS A 68 -18.95 -16.63 5.95
N ARG A 69 -20.02 -16.69 6.74
CA ARG A 69 -20.87 -15.52 6.95
C ARG A 69 -20.16 -14.49 7.83
N HIS A 70 -20.17 -13.22 7.43
CA HIS A 70 -19.61 -12.14 8.23
C HIS A 70 -20.42 -11.91 9.53
N PRO A 71 -19.78 -11.60 10.69
CA PRO A 71 -20.48 -11.50 11.98
C PRO A 71 -21.48 -10.34 12.05
N PHE A 72 -21.18 -9.20 11.41
CA PHE A 72 -21.98 -7.98 11.52
C PHE A 72 -22.89 -7.69 10.33
N PHE A 73 -22.33 -7.70 9.12
CA PHE A 73 -22.97 -7.30 7.88
C PHE A 73 -23.48 -8.48 7.06
N ALA A 74 -24.42 -8.23 6.16
CA ALA A 74 -24.93 -9.22 5.20
C ALA A 74 -23.96 -9.40 4.01
N ARG A 75 -22.72 -9.78 4.31
CA ARG A 75 -21.68 -10.14 3.34
C ARG A 75 -20.98 -11.42 3.78
N ASP A 76 -20.28 -12.04 2.85
CA ASP A 76 -19.47 -13.23 3.13
C ASP A 76 -18.00 -12.85 3.26
N SER A 77 -17.27 -13.66 4.02
CA SER A 77 -15.83 -13.66 4.17
C SER A 77 -15.30 -14.93 3.51
N LEU A 78 -14.41 -14.78 2.53
CA LEU A 78 -13.83 -15.90 1.81
C LEU A 78 -12.65 -16.49 2.59
N LEU A 79 -12.59 -17.82 2.71
CA LEU A 79 -11.37 -18.48 3.18
C LEU A 79 -10.29 -18.40 2.10
N VAL A 80 -9.15 -17.82 2.44
CA VAL A 80 -8.01 -17.58 1.54
C VAL A 80 -6.75 -18.18 2.13
N LEU A 81 -5.74 -18.43 1.29
CA LEU A 81 -4.47 -19.00 1.72
C LEU A 81 -3.39 -17.92 1.84
N GLY A 82 -2.57 -18.00 2.88
CA GLY A 82 -1.44 -17.10 3.06
C GLY A 82 -0.40 -17.65 4.03
N GLU A 83 0.88 -17.58 3.64
CA GLU A 83 2.01 -18.11 4.42
C GLU A 83 2.37 -17.24 5.63
N HIS A 84 1.80 -16.05 5.76
CA HIS A 84 1.99 -15.17 6.91
C HIS A 84 1.28 -15.66 8.19
N VAL A 85 0.38 -16.64 8.07
CA VAL A 85 -0.31 -17.25 9.21
C VAL A 85 0.66 -18.15 9.97
N THR A 86 0.81 -17.93 11.28
CA THR A 86 1.72 -18.70 12.14
C THR A 86 0.97 -19.52 13.19
N LEU A 87 1.68 -20.46 13.82
CA LEU A 87 1.21 -21.23 14.98
C LEU A 87 1.71 -20.66 16.32
N GLU A 88 2.17 -19.41 16.34
CA GLU A 88 2.72 -18.78 17.55
C GLU A 88 1.61 -18.20 18.45
N ALA A 89 0.53 -17.70 17.86
CA ALA A 89 -0.57 -17.06 18.59
C ALA A 89 -1.91 -17.16 17.86
N GLY A 90 -3.01 -17.04 18.62
CA GLY A 90 -4.37 -17.03 18.10
C GLY A 90 -4.94 -18.42 17.85
N THR A 91 -5.65 -18.60 16.74
CA THR A 91 -6.33 -19.87 16.40
C THR A 91 -5.83 -20.51 15.09
N GLY A 92 -4.85 -19.89 14.42
CA GLY A 92 -4.43 -20.25 13.06
C GLY A 92 -5.45 -19.89 11.97
N CYS A 93 -6.52 -19.18 12.33
CA CYS A 93 -7.48 -18.58 11.40
C CYS A 93 -7.45 -17.06 11.59
N VAL A 94 -6.79 -16.35 10.69
CA VAL A 94 -6.56 -14.90 10.79
C VAL A 94 -7.66 -14.19 10.03
N HIS A 95 -8.36 -13.23 10.65
CA HIS A 95 -9.33 -12.43 9.91
C HIS A 95 -8.58 -11.46 8.98
N THR A 96 -9.05 -11.31 7.76
CA THR A 96 -8.41 -10.49 6.72
C THR A 96 -9.25 -9.26 6.44
N ALA A 97 -8.66 -8.09 6.67
CA ALA A 97 -9.21 -6.78 6.38
C ALA A 97 -8.20 -6.01 5.50
N PRO A 98 -8.27 -6.13 4.17
CA PRO A 98 -7.30 -5.55 3.24
C PRO A 98 -7.08 -4.03 3.41
N GLY A 99 -8.06 -3.32 3.96
CA GLY A 99 -7.93 -1.89 4.28
C GLY A 99 -7.04 -1.57 5.48
N HIS A 100 -6.57 -2.55 6.26
CA HIS A 100 -5.92 -2.31 7.56
C HIS A 100 -4.66 -3.17 7.82
N GLY A 101 -4.17 -3.93 6.84
CA GLY A 101 -2.96 -4.73 6.96
C GLY A 101 -2.24 -4.90 5.63
N GLU A 102 -0.91 -4.94 5.64
CA GLU A 102 -0.10 -5.10 4.42
C GLU A 102 -0.24 -6.52 3.82
N ASP A 103 -0.11 -7.54 4.66
CA ASP A 103 -0.30 -8.94 4.22
C ASP A 103 -1.75 -9.19 3.81
N ASP A 104 -2.72 -8.61 4.55
CA ASP A 104 -4.14 -8.63 4.21
C ASP A 104 -4.41 -7.98 2.86
N PHE A 105 -3.74 -6.87 2.55
CA PHE A 105 -3.87 -6.17 1.27
C PHE A 105 -3.34 -7.02 0.12
N ARG A 106 -2.16 -7.65 0.28
CA ARG A 106 -1.55 -8.50 -0.76
C ARG A 106 -2.41 -9.71 -1.06
N VAL A 107 -2.80 -10.48 -0.04
CA VAL A 107 -3.71 -11.64 -0.22
C VAL A 107 -5.07 -11.18 -0.73
N GLY A 108 -5.55 -10.02 -0.26
CA GLY A 108 -6.77 -9.41 -0.76
C GLY A 108 -6.72 -9.12 -2.27
N GLN A 109 -5.61 -8.58 -2.77
CA GLN A 109 -5.41 -8.34 -4.20
C GLN A 109 -5.38 -9.64 -5.02
N GLU A 110 -4.65 -10.66 -4.56
CA GLU A 110 -4.54 -11.96 -5.24
C GLU A 110 -5.90 -12.64 -5.42
N TYR A 111 -6.77 -12.56 -4.40
CA TYR A 111 -8.09 -13.20 -4.41
C TYR A 111 -9.22 -12.27 -4.89
N GLY A 112 -8.93 -11.01 -5.19
CA GLY A 112 -9.93 -10.02 -5.59
C GLY A 112 -10.91 -9.63 -4.46
N LEU A 113 -10.45 -9.61 -3.21
CA LEU A 113 -11.23 -9.17 -2.07
C LEU A 113 -11.41 -7.64 -2.08
N ALA A 114 -12.57 -7.17 -1.62
CA ALA A 114 -12.82 -5.75 -1.50
C ALA A 114 -11.88 -5.10 -0.45
N VAL A 115 -11.28 -3.96 -0.80
CA VAL A 115 -10.45 -3.15 0.11
C VAL A 115 -11.34 -2.19 0.87
N ILE A 116 -11.90 -2.70 1.97
CA ILE A 116 -12.82 -1.94 2.84
C ILE A 116 -12.00 -1.23 3.93
N SER A 117 -12.13 0.09 4.02
CA SER A 117 -11.44 0.91 5.03
C SER A 117 -12.39 2.01 5.53
N PRO A 118 -13.34 1.68 6.42
CA PRO A 118 -14.46 2.56 6.75
C PRO A 118 -14.05 3.61 7.79
N VAL A 119 -12.86 4.20 7.68
CA VAL A 119 -12.26 5.12 8.67
C VAL A 119 -11.75 6.40 8.00
N ASP A 120 -12.22 7.55 8.47
CA ASP A 120 -11.82 8.87 7.97
C ASP A 120 -10.42 9.32 8.46
N ASP A 121 -9.94 10.47 7.97
CA ASP A 121 -8.62 11.02 8.32
C ASP A 121 -8.46 11.40 9.81
N ARG A 122 -9.56 11.42 10.55
CA ARG A 122 -9.60 11.69 11.99
C ARG A 122 -9.63 10.40 12.81
N GLY A 123 -9.55 9.24 12.16
CA GLY A 123 -9.64 7.94 12.81
C GLY A 123 -11.06 7.62 13.30
N ARG A 124 -12.09 8.16 12.65
CA ARG A 124 -13.50 7.90 12.98
C ARG A 124 -14.17 7.09 11.89
N PHE A 125 -15.10 6.23 12.29
CA PHE A 125 -15.83 5.41 11.32
C PHE A 125 -16.71 6.26 10.41
N THR A 126 -16.66 5.97 9.12
CA THR A 126 -17.52 6.56 8.08
C THR A 126 -18.91 5.89 8.08
N ALA A 127 -19.80 6.32 7.18
CA ALA A 127 -21.11 5.71 7.00
C ALA A 127 -21.05 4.23 6.58
N GLU A 128 -19.94 3.79 5.98
CA GLU A 128 -19.72 2.40 5.56
C GLU A 128 -19.68 1.42 6.75
N ALA A 129 -19.37 1.91 7.96
CA ALA A 129 -19.38 1.10 9.18
C ALA A 129 -20.78 0.91 9.80
N GLU A 130 -21.82 1.45 9.16
CA GLU A 130 -23.22 1.47 9.60
C GLU A 130 -23.36 1.82 11.10
N LYS A 131 -23.64 0.84 11.95
CA LYS A 131 -23.89 1.00 13.39
C LYS A 131 -22.72 1.60 14.17
N PHE A 132 -21.50 1.53 13.62
CA PHE A 132 -20.29 2.04 14.27
C PHE A 132 -19.94 3.46 13.81
N GLN A 133 -20.71 4.06 12.89
CA GLN A 133 -20.46 5.37 12.31
C GLN A 133 -20.19 6.45 13.37
N GLY A 134 -19.16 7.26 13.14
CA GLY A 134 -18.77 8.40 13.97
C GLY A 134 -17.92 8.06 15.20
N LEU A 135 -17.85 6.78 15.59
CA LEU A 135 -17.00 6.32 16.69
C LEU A 135 -15.52 6.44 16.31
N TYR A 136 -14.70 6.83 17.28
CA TYR A 136 -13.24 6.77 17.14
C TYR A 136 -12.77 5.32 17.24
N VAL A 137 -11.78 4.91 16.44
CA VAL A 137 -11.34 3.50 16.31
C VAL A 137 -11.06 2.81 17.65
N HIS A 138 -10.47 3.51 18.62
CA HIS A 138 -10.19 2.93 19.93
C HIS A 138 -11.44 2.73 20.79
N ASP A 139 -12.39 3.67 20.72
CA ASP A 139 -13.68 3.58 21.43
C ASP A 139 -14.56 2.49 20.82
N ALA A 140 -14.46 2.29 19.51
CA ALA A 140 -15.20 1.27 18.79
C ALA A 140 -14.82 -0.15 19.18
N ASN A 141 -13.61 -0.40 19.72
CA ASN A 141 -13.24 -1.74 20.19
C ASN A 141 -14.25 -2.29 21.19
N LYS A 142 -14.68 -1.46 22.15
CA LYS A 142 -15.68 -1.83 23.13
C LYS A 142 -17.03 -2.11 22.47
N ALA A 143 -17.47 -1.23 21.57
CA ALA A 143 -18.74 -1.38 20.86
C ALA A 143 -18.77 -2.66 19.99
N VAL A 144 -17.65 -3.01 19.35
CA VAL A 144 -17.53 -4.23 18.54
C VAL A 144 -17.60 -5.48 19.42
N VAL A 145 -16.93 -5.50 20.56
CA VAL A 145 -16.99 -6.62 21.51
C VAL A 145 -18.40 -6.81 22.05
N GLU A 146 -19.06 -5.72 22.47
CA GLU A 146 -20.47 -5.77 22.93
C GLU A 146 -21.42 -6.30 21.84
N GLU A 147 -21.17 -5.98 20.57
CA GLU A 147 -21.97 -6.49 19.46
C GLU A 147 -21.73 -7.99 19.21
N LEU A 148 -20.50 -8.48 19.35
CA LEU A 148 -20.19 -9.91 19.27
C LEU A 148 -20.86 -10.69 20.40
N GLU A 149 -20.87 -10.15 21.61
CA GLU A 149 -21.57 -10.74 22.77
C GLU A 149 -23.07 -10.83 22.52
N LYS A 150 -23.70 -9.73 22.05
CA LYS A 150 -25.14 -9.71 21.72
C LYS A 150 -25.54 -10.75 20.68
N ARG A 151 -24.63 -11.06 19.75
CA ARG A 151 -24.85 -12.05 18.67
C ARG A 151 -24.43 -13.47 19.07
N ASN A 152 -23.95 -13.68 20.29
CA ASN A 152 -23.40 -14.96 20.75
C ASN A 152 -22.26 -15.49 19.86
N MET A 153 -21.44 -14.57 19.35
CA MET A 153 -20.29 -14.85 18.47
C MET A 153 -18.93 -14.59 19.14
N LEU A 154 -18.94 -14.17 20.41
CA LEU A 154 -17.72 -14.00 21.21
C LEU A 154 -17.47 -15.26 22.06
N LEU A 155 -16.33 -15.91 21.87
CA LEU A 155 -15.90 -17.03 22.71
C LEU A 155 -15.21 -16.57 24.00
N LYS A 156 -14.33 -15.57 23.89
CA LYS A 156 -13.61 -14.97 25.02
C LYS A 156 -13.15 -13.56 24.69
N ALA A 157 -13.22 -12.67 25.66
CA ALA A 157 -12.52 -11.38 25.65
C ALA A 157 -11.50 -11.36 26.79
N ALA A 158 -10.30 -10.90 26.49
CA ALA A 158 -9.21 -10.75 27.45
C ALA A 158 -8.36 -9.52 27.11
N SER A 159 -7.65 -8.99 28.11
CA SER A 159 -6.69 -7.90 27.92
C SER A 159 -5.28 -8.48 27.84
N ILE A 160 -4.50 -7.99 26.88
CA ILE A 160 -3.10 -8.36 26.68
C ILE A 160 -2.23 -7.11 26.64
N GLU A 161 -0.98 -7.23 27.10
CA GLU A 161 0.01 -6.17 27.00
C GLU A 161 1.08 -6.57 25.98
N HIS A 162 1.27 -5.74 24.96
CA HIS A 162 2.25 -5.98 23.90
C HIS A 162 2.75 -4.66 23.32
N GLN A 163 3.81 -4.73 22.51
CA GLN A 163 4.30 -3.56 21.81
C GLN A 163 3.34 -3.17 20.68
N TYR A 164 2.97 -1.89 20.66
CA TYR A 164 2.09 -1.31 19.65
C TYR A 164 2.75 -0.05 19.08
N PRO A 165 2.58 0.27 17.79
CA PRO A 165 3.23 1.43 17.21
C PRO A 165 2.54 2.74 17.63
N TYR A 166 3.35 3.75 17.98
CA TYR A 166 2.91 5.08 18.36
C TYR A 166 3.56 6.14 17.49
N CYS A 167 2.84 7.23 17.23
CA CYS A 167 3.39 8.39 16.57
C CYS A 167 4.54 8.95 17.41
N TRP A 168 5.74 9.02 16.84
CA TRP A 168 6.95 9.45 17.55
C TRP A 168 6.84 10.87 18.12
N ARG A 169 5.98 11.73 17.55
CA ARG A 169 5.78 13.12 17.97
C ARG A 169 4.67 13.29 18.99
N CYS A 170 3.43 12.90 18.66
CA CYS A 170 2.27 13.11 19.54
C CYS A 170 2.02 11.97 20.54
N LYS A 171 2.77 10.86 20.42
CA LYS A 171 2.65 9.67 21.27
C LYS A 171 1.24 9.08 21.31
N GLN A 172 0.46 9.27 20.24
CA GLN A 172 -0.83 8.61 20.04
C GLN A 172 -0.64 7.31 19.26
N PRO A 173 -1.48 6.28 19.49
CA PRO A 173 -1.40 5.03 18.74
C PRO A 173 -1.60 5.29 17.24
N ILE A 174 -0.89 4.56 16.39
CA ILE A 174 -1.12 4.60 14.94
C ILE A 174 -1.96 3.41 14.48
N ILE A 175 -2.67 3.60 13.37
CA ILE A 175 -3.40 2.54 12.70
C ILE A 175 -2.93 2.44 11.26
N TYR A 176 -3.00 1.24 10.69
CA TYR A 176 -2.86 1.05 9.26
C TYR A 176 -4.20 1.27 8.59
N ARG A 177 -4.17 2.03 7.49
CA ARG A 177 -5.35 2.39 6.72
C ARG A 177 -4.98 2.48 5.26
N ALA A 178 -5.74 1.80 4.40
CA ALA A 178 -5.67 1.98 2.97
C ALA A 178 -6.10 3.41 2.64
N THR A 179 -5.31 4.06 1.79
CA THR A 179 -5.57 5.42 1.31
C THR A 179 -5.47 5.41 -0.19
N GLU A 180 -6.22 6.29 -0.84
CA GLU A 180 -6.04 6.55 -2.26
C GLU A 180 -4.63 7.09 -2.49
N GLN A 181 -3.92 6.50 -3.45
CA GLN A 181 -2.54 6.86 -3.80
C GLN A 181 -2.41 6.79 -5.31
N TRP A 182 -1.55 7.64 -5.87
CA TRP A 182 -1.18 7.63 -7.28
C TRP A 182 -0.01 6.69 -7.51
N PHE A 183 -0.17 5.83 -8.51
CA PHE A 183 0.85 4.88 -8.94
C PHE A 183 1.24 5.13 -10.40
N ALA A 184 2.54 5.07 -10.68
CA ALA A 184 3.05 4.92 -12.03
C ALA A 184 3.17 3.42 -12.33
N SER A 185 2.46 2.95 -13.36
CA SER A 185 2.48 1.53 -13.73
C SER A 185 3.84 1.14 -14.29
N ILE A 186 4.58 0.32 -13.54
CA ILE A 186 5.87 -0.21 -14.01
C ILE A 186 5.63 -1.38 -14.96
N ASP A 187 4.58 -2.16 -14.72
CA ASP A 187 4.20 -3.30 -15.56
C ASP A 187 4.03 -2.91 -17.04
N GLY A 188 3.48 -1.71 -17.30
CA GLY A 188 3.23 -1.22 -18.65
C GLY A 188 4.47 -1.02 -19.52
N PHE A 189 5.66 -0.84 -18.94
CA PHE A 189 6.92 -0.64 -19.67
C PHE A 189 8.08 -1.47 -19.11
N ARG A 190 7.79 -2.50 -18.29
CA ARG A 190 8.83 -3.30 -17.61
C ARG A 190 9.79 -3.92 -18.62
N GLN A 191 9.27 -4.53 -19.67
CA GLN A 191 10.11 -5.20 -20.67
C GLN A 191 11.02 -4.20 -21.40
N ASP A 192 10.48 -3.06 -21.82
CA ASP A 192 11.25 -2.00 -22.46
C ASP A 192 12.37 -1.48 -21.54
N ALA A 193 12.13 -1.42 -20.23
CA ALA A 193 13.14 -1.01 -19.26
C ALA A 193 14.25 -2.06 -19.09
N LEU A 194 13.89 -3.36 -19.10
CA LEU A 194 14.86 -4.46 -19.06
C LEU A 194 15.71 -4.49 -20.33
N ASP A 195 15.10 -4.29 -21.50
CA ASP A 195 15.80 -4.22 -22.77
C ASP A 195 16.73 -3.00 -22.83
N ALA A 196 16.28 -1.84 -22.32
CA ALA A 196 17.09 -0.63 -22.22
C ALA A 196 18.32 -0.84 -21.32
N ILE A 197 18.20 -1.57 -20.21
CA ILE A 197 19.34 -1.89 -19.32
C ILE A 197 20.45 -2.61 -20.07
N ASP A 198 20.10 -3.48 -21.02
CA ASP A 198 21.07 -4.24 -21.81
C ASP A 198 21.82 -3.40 -22.86
N THR A 199 21.29 -2.22 -23.19
CA THR A 199 21.99 -1.26 -24.06
C THR A 199 23.02 -0.39 -23.31
N VAL A 200 22.96 -0.37 -21.98
CA VAL A 200 23.81 0.46 -21.12
C VAL A 200 25.08 -0.28 -20.74
N LYS A 201 26.21 0.43 -20.73
CA LYS A 201 27.48 -0.11 -20.22
C LYS A 201 27.59 0.12 -18.72
N TRP A 202 27.66 -0.97 -17.96
CA TRP A 202 27.72 -0.95 -16.50
C TRP A 202 29.15 -1.13 -15.98
N ILE A 203 29.59 -0.20 -15.14
CA ILE A 203 30.92 -0.20 -14.52
C ILE A 203 30.74 -0.09 -13.00
N PRO A 204 31.03 -1.14 -12.22
CA PRO A 204 31.39 -2.50 -12.62
C PRO A 204 30.22 -3.28 -13.22
N SER A 205 30.52 -4.38 -13.92
CA SER A 205 29.55 -5.17 -14.69
C SER A 205 28.39 -5.73 -13.86
N TRP A 206 28.60 -6.04 -12.58
CA TRP A 206 27.55 -6.52 -11.68
C TRP A 206 26.41 -5.51 -11.47
N GLY A 207 26.63 -4.22 -11.76
CA GLY A 207 25.60 -3.18 -11.67
C GLY A 207 24.38 -3.49 -12.55
N ARG A 208 24.62 -4.11 -13.72
CA ARG A 208 23.57 -4.57 -14.63
C ARG A 208 22.60 -5.51 -13.94
N ASP A 209 23.08 -6.59 -13.36
CA ASP A 209 22.21 -7.58 -12.72
C ASP A 209 21.50 -7.01 -11.49
N ARG A 210 22.15 -6.08 -10.78
CA ARG A 210 21.55 -5.41 -9.62
C ARG A 210 20.33 -4.57 -10.01
N ILE A 211 20.41 -3.76 -11.06
CA ILE A 211 19.26 -2.96 -11.51
C ILE A 211 18.24 -3.83 -12.26
N PHE A 212 18.68 -4.81 -13.03
CA PHE A 212 17.81 -5.72 -13.78
C PHE A 212 16.88 -6.49 -12.85
N ASN A 213 17.42 -7.14 -11.81
CA ASN A 213 16.59 -7.85 -10.83
C ASN A 213 15.66 -6.88 -10.07
N MET A 214 16.13 -5.66 -9.78
CA MET A 214 15.30 -4.64 -9.13
C MET A 214 14.10 -4.23 -9.97
N ILE A 215 14.24 -4.07 -11.30
CA ILE A 215 13.14 -3.74 -12.21
C ILE A 215 12.22 -4.95 -12.44
N ARG A 216 12.79 -6.14 -12.62
CA ARG A 216 12.02 -7.38 -12.85
C ARG A 216 11.03 -7.64 -11.72
N ASP A 217 11.49 -7.49 -10.48
CA ASP A 217 10.71 -7.83 -9.28
C ASP A 217 9.96 -6.60 -8.72
N ARG A 218 9.99 -5.45 -9.41
CA ARG A 218 9.35 -4.20 -8.96
C ARG A 218 7.85 -4.23 -9.23
N GLY A 219 7.04 -3.98 -8.21
CA GLY A 219 5.64 -3.58 -8.39
C GLY A 219 5.49 -2.13 -8.85
N ASP A 220 4.24 -1.68 -8.94
CA ASP A 220 3.93 -0.31 -9.34
C ASP A 220 4.51 0.73 -8.37
N TRP A 221 4.93 1.87 -8.94
CA TRP A 221 5.61 2.91 -8.18
C TRP A 221 4.60 3.89 -7.61
N CYS A 222 4.38 3.86 -6.30
CA CYS A 222 3.62 4.89 -5.59
C CYS A 222 4.33 6.25 -5.66
N ILE A 223 3.79 7.17 -6.46
CA ILE A 223 4.34 8.50 -6.72
C ILE A 223 3.72 9.60 -5.86
N SER A 224 2.60 9.36 -5.17
CA SER A 224 1.97 10.36 -4.29
C SER A 224 2.56 10.37 -2.88
N ARG A 225 2.64 11.56 -2.30
CA ARG A 225 3.00 11.80 -0.90
C ARG A 225 2.07 12.86 -0.32
N GLN A 226 1.48 12.57 0.84
CA GLN A 226 0.64 13.52 1.60
C GLN A 226 1.51 14.51 2.39
N ARG A 227 2.23 15.37 1.67
CA ARG A 227 3.19 16.34 2.18
C ARG A 227 3.02 17.67 1.46
N THR A 228 3.54 18.75 2.05
CA THR A 228 3.39 20.11 1.50
C THR A 228 4.63 20.62 0.77
N TRP A 229 5.79 19.95 0.90
CA TRP A 229 7.05 20.40 0.30
C TRP A 229 7.50 19.46 -0.82
N GLY A 230 7.20 19.85 -2.05
CA GLY A 230 7.61 19.19 -3.29
C GLY A 230 6.70 19.58 -4.45
N VAL A 231 6.89 18.96 -5.61
CA VAL A 231 6.10 19.27 -6.81
C VAL A 231 4.68 18.68 -6.67
N PRO A 232 3.61 19.47 -6.77
CA PRO A 232 2.24 18.96 -6.70
C PRO A 232 1.92 18.02 -7.86
N ILE A 233 1.08 17.01 -7.60
CA ILE A 233 0.52 16.17 -8.66
C ILE A 233 -0.55 16.99 -9.40
N PRO A 234 -0.41 17.26 -10.72
CA PRO A 234 -1.24 18.24 -11.43
C PRO A 234 -2.60 17.64 -11.87
N ILE A 235 -3.40 17.18 -10.91
CA ILE A 235 -4.68 16.50 -11.15
C ILE A 235 -5.83 17.28 -10.52
N PHE A 236 -6.95 17.33 -11.23
CA PHE A 236 -8.20 17.91 -10.75
C PHE A 236 -9.25 16.81 -10.51
N TYR A 237 -10.27 17.09 -9.72
CA TYR A 237 -11.36 16.18 -9.46
C TYR A 237 -12.69 16.91 -9.59
N CYS A 238 -13.65 16.32 -10.29
CA CYS A 238 -14.99 16.86 -10.36
C CYS A 238 -15.67 16.80 -8.98
N GLU A 239 -16.18 17.91 -8.47
CA GLU A 239 -16.84 17.91 -7.15
C GLU A 239 -18.21 17.20 -7.17
N SER A 240 -18.82 17.07 -8.35
CA SER A 240 -20.15 16.46 -8.49
C SER A 240 -20.12 14.93 -8.50
N CYS A 241 -19.07 14.32 -9.05
CA CYS A 241 -18.97 12.85 -9.19
C CYS A 241 -17.69 12.23 -8.65
N GLY A 242 -16.69 13.04 -8.28
CA GLY A 242 -15.40 12.55 -7.76
C GLY A 242 -14.39 12.14 -8.83
N GLU A 243 -14.77 12.10 -10.12
CA GLU A 243 -13.92 11.65 -11.22
C GLU A 243 -12.65 12.51 -11.35
N ALA A 244 -11.50 11.83 -11.52
CA ALA A 244 -10.22 12.48 -11.76
C ALA A 244 -10.15 13.03 -13.20
N LEU A 245 -9.76 14.30 -13.33
CA LEU A 245 -9.52 14.98 -14.58
C LEU A 245 -8.02 15.15 -14.77
N ILE A 246 -7.47 14.35 -15.69
CA ILE A 246 -6.08 14.37 -16.12
C ILE A 246 -6.02 14.15 -17.65
N ASN A 247 -5.59 15.17 -18.38
CA ASN A 247 -5.49 15.14 -19.85
C ASN A 247 -4.44 16.13 -20.35
N ASP A 248 -4.09 16.07 -21.64
CA ASP A 248 -3.07 16.94 -22.23
C ASP A 248 -3.34 18.44 -22.03
N GLU A 249 -4.60 18.88 -22.10
CA GLU A 249 -4.96 20.30 -21.94
C GLU A 249 -4.72 20.79 -20.51
N THR A 250 -5.19 20.04 -19.51
CA THR A 250 -5.00 20.35 -18.09
C THR A 250 -3.52 20.30 -17.71
N ILE A 251 -2.79 19.27 -18.13
CA ILE A 251 -1.35 19.11 -17.88
C ILE A 251 -0.54 20.23 -18.52
N GLN A 252 -0.81 20.55 -19.80
CA GLN A 252 -0.13 21.64 -20.51
C GLN A 252 -0.36 22.99 -19.82
N ARG A 253 -1.61 23.27 -19.44
CA ARG A 253 -1.96 24.51 -18.73
C ARG A 253 -1.20 24.65 -17.42
N VAL A 254 -1.13 23.59 -16.62
CA VAL A 254 -0.43 23.60 -15.33
C VAL A 254 1.08 23.71 -15.54
N SER A 255 1.63 23.01 -16.53
CA SER A 255 3.05 23.09 -16.93
C SER A 255 3.47 24.52 -17.26
N GLU A 256 2.67 25.25 -18.06
CA GLU A 256 2.92 26.66 -18.41
C GLU A 256 2.89 27.57 -17.18
N LEU A 257 1.92 27.34 -16.28
CA LEU A 257 1.82 28.10 -15.04
C LEU A 257 3.01 27.85 -14.12
N PHE A 258 3.48 26.61 -14.03
CA PHE A 258 4.66 26.23 -13.24
C PHE A 258 5.94 26.81 -13.84
N ALA A 259 6.09 26.82 -15.17
CA ALA A 259 7.22 27.43 -15.84
C ALA A 259 7.31 28.95 -15.57
N ALA A 260 6.17 29.65 -15.51
CA ALA A 260 6.12 31.09 -15.30
C ALA A 260 6.23 31.52 -13.82
N ASN A 261 5.72 30.71 -12.88
CA ASN A 261 5.53 31.13 -11.49
C ASN A 261 6.18 30.21 -10.45
N GLY A 262 6.76 29.07 -10.87
CA GLY A 262 7.13 27.98 -9.99
C GLY A 262 5.92 27.16 -9.52
N SER A 263 6.19 26.05 -8.82
CA SER A 263 5.15 25.15 -8.29
C SER A 263 4.29 25.77 -7.19
N ASP A 264 4.76 26.83 -6.53
CA ASP A 264 4.04 27.53 -5.44
C ASP A 264 2.69 28.07 -5.89
N ILE A 265 2.53 28.36 -7.20
CA ILE A 265 1.26 28.80 -7.77
C ILE A 265 0.14 27.79 -7.53
N TRP A 266 0.46 26.49 -7.48
CA TRP A 266 -0.50 25.45 -7.18
C TRP A 266 -1.10 25.67 -5.80
N PHE A 267 -0.33 26.06 -4.80
CA PHE A 267 -0.83 26.29 -3.44
C PHE A 267 -1.52 27.65 -3.31
N ALA A 268 -1.05 28.66 -4.05
CA ALA A 268 -1.54 30.03 -3.97
C ALA A 268 -2.91 30.25 -4.65
N LYS A 269 -3.23 29.48 -5.70
CA LYS A 269 -4.44 29.68 -6.52
C LYS A 269 -5.52 28.63 -6.29
N THR A 270 -6.76 28.99 -6.62
CA THR A 270 -7.89 28.04 -6.63
C THR A 270 -7.84 27.11 -7.84
N ALA A 271 -8.55 25.98 -7.79
CA ALA A 271 -8.64 25.06 -8.93
C ALA A 271 -9.15 25.76 -10.19
N ALA A 272 -10.19 26.60 -10.07
CA ALA A 272 -10.76 27.36 -11.19
C ALA A 272 -9.76 28.31 -11.88
N GLU A 273 -8.78 28.86 -11.14
CA GLU A 273 -7.74 29.72 -11.72
C GLU A 273 -6.62 28.94 -12.41
N LEU A 274 -6.41 27.68 -12.01
CA LEU A 274 -5.37 26.80 -12.53
C LEU A 274 -5.84 26.01 -13.75
N MET A 275 -7.15 25.73 -13.85
CA MET A 275 -7.72 24.97 -14.95
C MET A 275 -7.81 25.76 -16.27
N PRO A 276 -7.91 25.05 -17.41
CA PRO A 276 -8.33 25.64 -18.67
C PRO A 276 -9.74 26.27 -18.58
N PRO A 277 -9.97 27.44 -19.20
CA PRO A 277 -11.30 28.06 -19.23
C PRO A 277 -12.35 27.18 -19.92
N GLY A 278 -13.55 27.08 -19.31
CA GLY A 278 -14.67 26.35 -19.90
C GLY A 278 -14.60 24.83 -19.78
N CYS A 279 -13.65 24.30 -18.99
CA CYS A 279 -13.54 22.87 -18.73
C CYS A 279 -14.81 22.32 -18.04
N SER A 280 -15.24 21.14 -18.46
CA SER A 280 -16.39 20.42 -17.91
C SER A 280 -16.07 18.94 -17.75
N CYS A 281 -16.66 18.30 -16.76
CA CYS A 281 -16.43 16.88 -16.49
C CYS A 281 -17.05 16.04 -17.59
N GLU A 282 -16.25 15.19 -18.24
CA GLU A 282 -16.72 14.31 -19.32
C GLU A 282 -17.75 13.28 -18.84
N HIS A 283 -17.70 12.90 -17.55
CA HIS A 283 -18.59 11.88 -16.99
C HIS A 283 -19.98 12.42 -16.60
N CYS A 284 -20.07 13.63 -16.04
CA CYS A 284 -21.33 14.16 -15.49
C CYS A 284 -21.70 15.57 -15.95
N GLY A 285 -20.87 16.23 -16.77
CA GLY A 285 -21.08 17.61 -17.22
C GLY A 285 -20.86 18.69 -16.14
N GLY A 286 -20.40 18.32 -14.95
CA GLY A 286 -20.12 19.25 -13.86
C GLY A 286 -19.01 20.25 -14.22
N SER A 287 -19.12 21.48 -13.72
CA SER A 287 -18.18 22.59 -14.00
C SER A 287 -17.36 23.04 -12.79
N THR A 288 -17.58 22.44 -11.61
CA THR A 288 -16.80 22.72 -10.40
C THR A 288 -15.82 21.60 -10.11
N PHE A 289 -14.61 22.00 -9.75
CA PHE A 289 -13.48 21.10 -9.57
C PHE A 289 -12.69 21.48 -8.33
N ARG A 290 -12.20 20.46 -7.64
CA ARG A 290 -11.14 20.58 -6.64
C ARG A 290 -9.82 20.11 -7.25
N LYS A 291 -8.69 20.48 -6.65
CA LYS A 291 -7.35 20.07 -7.09
C LYS A 291 -6.75 19.06 -6.11
N GLU A 292 -5.86 18.22 -6.59
CA GLU A 292 -5.05 17.31 -5.78
C GLU A 292 -4.21 18.10 -4.76
N SER A 293 -4.10 17.53 -3.55
CA SER A 293 -3.27 18.03 -2.46
C SER A 293 -1.95 17.30 -2.31
N ASP A 294 -1.84 16.09 -2.89
CA ASP A 294 -0.61 15.31 -2.86
C ASP A 294 0.49 15.91 -3.74
N ILE A 295 1.73 15.66 -3.30
CA ILE A 295 2.94 15.98 -4.05
C ILE A 295 3.57 14.71 -4.60
N MET A 296 4.43 14.86 -5.60
CA MET A 296 5.23 13.80 -6.17
C MET A 296 6.32 13.30 -5.21
N ASP A 297 6.65 12.02 -5.36
CA ASP A 297 7.80 11.38 -4.74
C ASP A 297 9.10 12.05 -5.20
N VAL A 298 10.05 12.26 -4.28
CA VAL A 298 11.33 12.93 -4.56
C VAL A 298 12.20 12.15 -5.57
N TRP A 299 11.96 10.84 -5.71
CA TRP A 299 12.59 10.04 -6.75
C TRP A 299 12.04 10.36 -8.15
N PHE A 300 10.81 10.87 -8.26
CA PHE A 300 10.25 11.37 -9.52
C PHE A 300 10.89 12.70 -9.90
N ASP A 301 11.06 13.60 -8.93
CA ASP A 301 11.76 14.88 -9.13
C ASP A 301 13.18 14.65 -9.67
N SER A 302 13.99 13.87 -8.94
CA SER A 302 15.35 13.54 -9.39
C SER A 302 15.36 12.67 -10.66
N GLY A 303 14.43 11.74 -10.79
CA GLY A 303 14.29 10.87 -11.95
C GLY A 303 14.00 11.64 -13.24
N SER A 304 13.24 12.72 -13.17
CA SER A 304 12.92 13.57 -14.34
C SER A 304 14.05 14.53 -14.75
N SER A 305 15.18 14.56 -14.02
CA SER A 305 16.32 15.45 -14.31
C SER A 305 16.89 15.29 -15.72
N HIS A 306 16.82 14.09 -16.33
CA HIS A 306 17.30 13.90 -17.70
C HIS A 306 16.52 14.77 -18.71
N MET A 307 15.23 14.99 -18.50
CA MET A 307 14.44 15.91 -19.31
C MET A 307 14.56 17.34 -18.82
N ALA A 308 14.39 17.56 -17.51
CA ALA A 308 14.34 18.90 -16.93
C ALA A 308 15.67 19.66 -17.02
N VAL A 309 16.80 18.96 -17.17
CA VAL A 309 18.14 19.56 -17.23
C VAL A 309 18.83 19.34 -18.57
N LEU A 310 18.89 18.11 -19.09
CA LEU A 310 19.69 17.84 -20.30
C LEU A 310 19.07 18.42 -21.57
N GLU A 311 17.75 18.48 -21.66
CA GLU A 311 17.05 18.93 -22.87
C GLU A 311 17.01 20.47 -23.04
N PRO A 312 16.62 21.27 -22.02
CA PRO A 312 16.51 22.71 -22.21
C PRO A 312 17.87 23.41 -22.33
N ARG A 313 18.97 22.75 -21.94
CA ARG A 313 20.32 23.32 -21.93
C ARG A 313 21.08 22.91 -23.19
N LYS A 314 21.38 23.89 -24.05
CA LYS A 314 22.00 23.67 -25.37
C LYS A 314 23.39 23.02 -25.31
N GLU A 315 24.09 23.19 -24.19
CA GLU A 315 25.41 22.62 -23.94
C GLU A 315 25.37 21.16 -23.47
N LEU A 316 24.19 20.64 -23.15
CA LEU A 316 23.98 19.27 -22.71
C LEU A 316 23.35 18.43 -23.84
N ARG A 317 23.37 17.11 -23.66
CA ARG A 317 22.82 16.17 -24.63
C ARG A 317 22.08 15.04 -23.92
N TRP A 318 21.03 14.57 -24.58
CA TRP A 318 20.32 13.36 -24.21
C TRP A 318 20.55 12.26 -25.26
N PRO A 319 20.82 11.00 -24.86
CA PRO A 319 21.13 10.57 -23.50
C PRO A 319 22.48 11.10 -23.02
N SER A 320 22.68 11.19 -21.70
CA SER A 320 23.97 11.50 -21.09
C SER A 320 25.00 10.40 -21.43
N ASP A 321 26.27 10.76 -21.56
CA ASP A 321 27.32 9.75 -21.77
C ASP A 321 27.50 8.87 -20.55
N MET A 322 27.43 9.45 -19.35
CA MET A 322 27.65 8.71 -18.12
C MET A 322 26.81 9.27 -16.97
N TYR A 323 26.23 8.36 -16.20
CA TYR A 323 25.79 8.63 -14.83
C TYR A 323 26.82 8.05 -13.86
N LEU A 324 27.14 8.78 -12.79
CA LEU A 324 28.14 8.36 -11.80
C LEU A 324 27.64 8.66 -10.41
N GLU A 325 27.36 7.63 -9.61
CA GLU A 325 26.92 7.77 -8.21
C GLU A 325 27.24 6.52 -7.38
N GLY A 326 26.88 6.56 -6.08
CA GLY A 326 27.05 5.47 -5.14
C GLY A 326 26.16 4.25 -5.43
N SER A 327 26.57 3.09 -4.90
CA SER A 327 25.87 1.81 -5.13
C SER A 327 24.40 1.77 -4.71
N ASP A 328 23.98 2.63 -3.78
CA ASP A 328 22.59 2.83 -3.37
C ASP A 328 21.69 3.34 -4.49
N GLN A 329 22.24 4.05 -5.49
CA GLN A 329 21.44 4.65 -6.57
C GLN A 329 20.82 3.64 -7.55
N HIS A 330 21.23 2.37 -7.52
CA HIS A 330 20.50 1.29 -8.21
C HIS A 330 19.06 1.11 -7.71
N ARG A 331 18.76 1.58 -6.48
CA ARG A 331 17.40 1.62 -5.92
C ARG A 331 16.83 3.04 -5.85
N GLY A 332 17.62 4.03 -6.23
CA GLY A 332 17.26 5.45 -6.20
C GLY A 332 17.30 6.04 -7.60
N TRP A 333 18.23 6.97 -7.83
CA TRP A 333 18.25 7.84 -9.01
C TRP A 333 18.50 7.12 -10.33
N PHE A 334 19.35 6.08 -10.37
CA PHE A 334 19.56 5.32 -11.61
C PHE A 334 18.26 4.64 -12.07
N ASN A 335 17.53 4.10 -11.10
CA ASN A 335 16.26 3.42 -11.32
C ASN A 335 15.16 4.41 -11.72
N SER A 336 14.95 5.49 -10.95
CA SER A 336 13.90 6.45 -11.28
C SER A 336 14.16 7.20 -12.60
N SER A 337 15.43 7.51 -12.91
CA SER A 337 15.80 8.09 -14.21
C SER A 337 15.54 7.12 -15.35
N LEU A 338 15.93 5.84 -15.20
CA LEU A 338 15.63 4.80 -16.19
C LEU A 338 14.12 4.66 -16.41
N SER A 339 13.35 4.52 -15.33
CA SER A 339 11.91 4.32 -15.41
C SER A 339 11.21 5.49 -16.12
N THR A 340 11.50 6.73 -15.72
CA THR A 340 10.88 7.91 -16.35
C THR A 340 11.33 8.10 -17.80
N ALA A 341 12.60 7.84 -18.13
CA ALA A 341 13.11 7.96 -19.50
C ALA A 341 12.53 6.91 -20.43
N VAL A 342 12.45 5.65 -20.00
CA VAL A 342 11.89 4.57 -20.82
C VAL A 342 10.38 4.79 -21.00
N ALA A 343 9.66 5.17 -19.95
CA ALA A 343 8.22 5.43 -20.06
C ALA A 343 7.88 6.53 -21.09
N ILE A 344 8.73 7.56 -21.23
CA ILE A 344 8.44 8.71 -22.11
C ILE A 344 9.15 8.60 -23.47
N ARG A 345 10.34 8.00 -23.53
CA ARG A 345 11.23 8.00 -24.71
C ARG A 345 11.63 6.60 -25.19
N GLY A 346 11.28 5.54 -24.47
CA GLY A 346 11.62 4.17 -24.83
C GLY A 346 13.11 3.82 -24.76
N ALA A 347 13.94 4.64 -24.09
CA ALA A 347 15.38 4.38 -23.95
C ALA A 347 15.95 4.92 -22.64
N ALA A 348 17.09 4.36 -22.22
CA ALA A 348 17.80 4.79 -21.02
C ALA A 348 18.36 6.22 -21.17
N PRO A 349 18.38 7.03 -20.09
CA PRO A 349 18.85 8.41 -20.16
C PRO A 349 20.38 8.54 -20.10
N TYR A 350 21.09 7.40 -20.03
CA TYR A 350 22.54 7.31 -19.90
C TYR A 350 23.09 6.19 -20.79
N ARG A 351 24.29 6.38 -21.35
CA ARG A 351 25.00 5.36 -22.13
C ARG A 351 25.87 4.46 -21.26
N GLU A 352 26.50 5.03 -20.23
CA GLU A 352 27.32 4.33 -19.26
C GLU A 352 26.86 4.66 -17.82
N VAL A 353 26.97 3.69 -16.92
CA VAL A 353 26.75 3.91 -15.47
C VAL A 353 28.00 3.48 -14.71
N LEU A 354 28.64 4.43 -14.05
CA LEU A 354 29.74 4.18 -13.12
C LEU A 354 29.22 4.19 -11.69
N THR A 355 29.49 3.11 -10.97
CA THR A 355 29.11 2.97 -9.58
C THR A 355 30.33 2.92 -8.69
N HIS A 356 30.38 3.79 -7.68
CA HIS A 356 31.40 3.73 -6.64
C HIS A 356 30.86 3.16 -5.32
N GLY A 357 31.77 2.71 -4.46
CA GLY A 357 31.47 2.26 -3.10
C GLY A 357 31.23 3.41 -2.12
N PHE A 358 30.94 3.06 -0.87
CA PHE A 358 30.85 4.03 0.22
C PHE A 358 32.23 4.35 0.80
N VAL A 359 32.42 5.60 1.21
CA VAL A 359 33.57 5.97 2.05
C VAL A 359 33.31 5.44 3.46
N VAL A 360 34.32 4.80 4.05
CA VAL A 360 34.27 4.15 5.37
C VAL A 360 35.35 4.74 6.28
N ASP A 361 35.23 4.52 7.59
CA ASP A 361 36.29 4.88 8.54
C ASP A 361 37.54 3.99 8.36
N GLU A 362 38.60 4.27 9.12
CA GLU A 362 39.87 3.51 9.06
C GLU A 362 39.72 2.01 9.34
N GLN A 363 38.62 1.59 9.96
CA GLN A 363 38.32 0.21 10.33
C GLN A 363 37.29 -0.42 9.39
N GLY A 364 36.92 0.27 8.31
CA GLY A 364 35.93 -0.20 7.34
C GLY A 364 34.48 -0.05 7.80
N ARG A 365 34.21 0.70 8.88
CA ARG A 365 32.86 0.88 9.42
C ARG A 365 32.15 2.06 8.77
N LYS A 366 30.82 1.97 8.75
CA LYS A 366 29.95 3.06 8.30
C LYS A 366 30.14 4.27 9.22
N MET A 367 30.45 5.42 8.63
CA MET A 367 30.53 6.68 9.37
C MET A 367 29.12 7.17 9.76
N SER A 368 28.95 7.58 11.02
CA SER A 368 27.75 8.22 11.55
C SER A 368 28.13 9.58 12.15
N LYS A 369 27.16 10.52 12.17
CA LYS A 369 27.33 11.82 12.85
C LYS A 369 27.15 11.72 14.37
N SER A 370 26.58 10.62 14.86
CA SER A 370 26.23 10.35 16.25
C SER A 370 27.42 9.87 17.07
#